data_AF-A0A524B9R4-F1
#
_entry.id   AF-A0A524B9R4-F1
#
_cell.length_a   1.000
_cell.length_b   1.000
_cell.length_c   1.000
_cell.angle_alpha   90.00
_cell.angle_beta   90.00
_cell.angle_gamma   90.00
#
_symmetry.space_group_name_H-M   'P 1'
#
loop_
_entity.id
_entity.type
_entity.pdbx_description
1 polymer ?
#
loop_
_entity_poly.entity_id
_entity_poly.type
_entity_poly.pdbx_seq_one_letter_code
_entity_poly.pdbx_strand_id
1 'polypeptide(L)'
;MGFMNLFKTVLRGNWGVHPADHKRPAADQPIRSLPLPPRLHLMLSQHVGAAARPVVLVGQKVKKGEVIAAAQGNISAPLHAPTSGIITAIGEITAPHASGLPGMAISLDCDGEDQWIDLDVPADPYAVSPAEIAQRVAAAGIVGLGGATFPSAVKLNLGRRSSIDTLLINGSECEPYLSCDDRLMRDRANEIVSGIRLMLIATGAGLAKVGIEDNKPEAIAAMREAAARFGEVQIVPVPARYPMGSDRQLIVELTGREVPSDARAADVGVIVHNVGTAFTVHDAVCRGRPLVSRLMTLNGAASAMPGNYLVPFGTLVSDLIAFTGGLKGEVAKYVMGGPMMGTVLPHARVPVVKGTSGILLLDAAEAAAMEPENCIRCGSCVKACPMGLLPLEMSARIRNDDLDGAVDLGLADCIACGCCAYVCPSHIPLVQYFYHAKGDLSARQRATLRTESTKKLAQSRQERLEREAREKAEAAARRRAEREAAAAAKAAADAAAKAEPLGETA
;
A
#
# COMPACT_ATOMS: atom_id res chain seq x y z
N MET A 1 33.04 13.47 -24.48
CA MET A 1 31.72 12.80 -24.36
C MET A 1 31.90 11.36 -24.82
N GLY A 2 32.01 10.43 -23.87
CA GLY A 2 32.54 9.09 -24.13
C GLY A 2 31.54 8.16 -24.82
N PHE A 3 32.08 7.30 -25.68
CA PHE A 3 31.43 6.21 -26.43
C PHE A 3 30.47 5.34 -25.57
N MET A 4 30.70 5.29 -24.26
CA MET A 4 29.90 4.58 -23.26
C MET A 4 28.52 5.22 -22.96
N ASN A 5 28.35 6.52 -23.20
CA ASN A 5 27.03 7.17 -23.09
C ASN A 5 26.13 6.85 -24.28
N LEU A 6 26.69 6.59 -25.46
CA LEU A 6 25.91 6.21 -26.64
C LEU A 6 25.31 4.80 -26.49
N PHE A 7 26.08 3.87 -25.91
CA PHE A 7 25.59 2.51 -25.58
C PHE A 7 24.47 2.52 -24.54
N LYS A 8 24.55 3.38 -23.51
CA LYS A 8 23.47 3.54 -22.53
C LYS A 8 22.20 4.13 -23.16
N THR A 9 22.30 5.05 -24.10
CA THR A 9 21.13 5.63 -24.77
C THR A 9 20.45 4.65 -25.74
N VAL A 10 21.22 3.80 -26.43
CA VAL A 10 20.68 2.80 -27.39
C VAL A 10 20.02 1.61 -26.68
N LEU A 11 20.50 1.22 -25.49
CA LEU A 11 19.91 0.12 -24.70
C LEU A 11 18.75 0.56 -23.78
N ARG A 12 18.60 1.87 -23.48
CA ARG A 12 17.55 2.40 -22.60
C ARG A 12 16.15 2.48 -23.21
N GLY A 13 16.00 2.26 -24.53
CA GLY A 13 14.75 2.48 -25.26
C GLY A 13 13.78 1.30 -25.37
N ASN A 14 14.23 0.06 -25.21
CA ASN A 14 13.50 -1.11 -25.75
C ASN A 14 12.72 -1.96 -24.73
N TRP A 15 12.56 -1.49 -23.48
CA TRP A 15 11.73 -2.18 -22.49
C TRP A 15 10.32 -1.63 -22.46
N GLY A 16 9.39 -2.38 -21.88
CA GLY A 16 7.99 -1.96 -21.73
C GLY A 16 7.16 -2.19 -22.99
N VAL A 17 5.95 -1.63 -22.98
CA VAL A 17 4.96 -1.75 -24.04
C VAL A 17 4.20 -0.44 -24.24
N HIS A 18 3.54 -0.31 -25.39
CA HIS A 18 2.70 0.83 -25.76
C HIS A 18 1.27 0.35 -26.01
N PRO A 19 0.50 0.03 -24.95
CA PRO A 19 -0.89 -0.33 -25.09
C PRO A 19 -1.70 0.86 -25.61
N ALA A 20 -2.78 0.59 -26.33
CA ALA A 20 -3.76 1.62 -26.66
C ALA A 20 -4.28 2.24 -25.35
N ASP A 21 -4.36 3.57 -25.30
CA ASP A 21 -4.57 4.28 -24.04
C ASP A 21 -5.99 4.11 -23.48
N HIS A 22 -7.01 4.11 -24.35
CA HIS A 22 -8.43 3.99 -24.02
C HIS A 22 -8.93 4.93 -22.91
N LYS A 23 -8.21 6.04 -22.65
CA LYS A 23 -8.55 6.99 -21.58
C LYS A 23 -9.80 7.82 -21.91
N ARG A 24 -10.16 7.94 -23.20
CA ARG A 24 -11.33 8.68 -23.67
C ARG A 24 -12.55 7.77 -23.81
N PRO A 25 -13.76 8.29 -23.51
CA PRO A 25 -14.06 9.70 -23.21
C PRO A 25 -13.85 10.12 -21.74
N ALA A 26 -13.48 9.20 -20.83
CA ALA A 26 -13.41 9.48 -19.39
C ALA A 26 -12.48 10.66 -19.02
N ALA A 27 -11.31 10.75 -19.65
CA ALA A 27 -10.33 11.82 -19.42
C ALA A 27 -10.81 13.23 -19.83
N ASP A 28 -11.76 13.31 -20.76
CA ASP A 28 -12.27 14.60 -21.24
C ASP A 28 -13.40 15.13 -20.34
N GLN A 29 -13.98 14.27 -19.49
CA GLN A 29 -15.06 14.64 -18.59
C GLN A 29 -14.54 15.36 -17.33
N PRO A 30 -15.26 16.36 -16.82
CA PRO A 30 -14.95 16.96 -15.53
C PRO A 30 -15.08 15.95 -14.40
N ILE A 31 -14.32 16.18 -13.31
CA ILE A 31 -14.48 15.43 -12.07
C ILE A 31 -15.91 15.64 -11.54
N ARG A 32 -16.57 14.53 -11.18
CA ARG A 32 -17.91 14.53 -10.60
C ARG A 32 -17.88 13.92 -9.21
N SER A 33 -18.73 14.40 -8.31
CA SER A 33 -18.91 13.74 -7.01
C SER A 33 -20.04 12.74 -7.09
N LEU A 34 -19.84 11.56 -6.52
CA LEU A 34 -20.91 10.60 -6.34
C LEU A 34 -21.85 11.09 -5.22
N PRO A 35 -23.18 11.07 -5.39
CA PRO A 35 -24.11 11.22 -4.29
C PRO A 35 -23.88 10.14 -3.23
N LEU A 36 -24.35 10.43 -2.03
CA LEU A 36 -24.27 9.47 -0.94
C LEU A 36 -25.16 8.25 -1.26
N PRO A 37 -24.60 7.04 -1.31
CA PRO A 37 -25.40 5.83 -1.40
C PRO A 37 -26.17 5.63 -0.08
N PRO A 38 -27.26 4.84 -0.08
CA PRO A 38 -28.03 4.59 1.14
C PRO A 38 -27.23 3.82 2.21
N ARG A 39 -26.24 3.02 1.79
CA ARG A 39 -25.40 2.20 2.67
C ARG A 39 -23.98 2.11 2.14
N LEU A 40 -23.02 2.11 3.05
CA LEU A 40 -21.59 1.94 2.78
C LEU A 40 -21.04 0.73 3.53
N HIS A 41 -20.12 -0.01 2.91
CA HIS A 41 -19.47 -1.19 3.48
C HIS A 41 -17.94 -1.02 3.54
N LEU A 42 -17.43 -0.61 4.69
CA LEU A 42 -16.02 -0.28 4.89
C LEU A 42 -15.21 -1.51 5.26
N MET A 43 -14.50 -2.09 4.29
CA MET A 43 -13.57 -3.21 4.52
C MET A 43 -12.51 -2.82 5.55
N LEU A 44 -12.21 -3.71 6.50
CA LEU A 44 -11.17 -3.47 7.51
C LEU A 44 -9.75 -3.61 6.97
N SER A 45 -9.58 -4.33 5.86
CA SER A 45 -8.30 -4.48 5.17
C SER A 45 -8.29 -3.65 3.89
N GLN A 46 -7.64 -2.47 3.92
CA GLN A 46 -7.49 -1.57 2.76
C GLN A 46 -6.03 -1.11 2.56
N HIS A 47 -5.09 -1.88 3.11
CA HIS A 47 -3.65 -1.66 3.02
C HIS A 47 -2.90 -2.98 3.18
N VAL A 48 -1.62 -3.01 2.81
CA VAL A 48 -0.75 -4.20 2.95
C VAL A 48 -0.46 -4.63 4.39
N GLY A 49 -0.79 -3.77 5.35
CA GLY A 49 -0.61 -3.98 6.77
C GLY A 49 -1.62 -4.90 7.44
N ALA A 50 -1.54 -5.03 8.77
CA ALA A 50 -2.56 -5.71 9.57
C ALA A 50 -3.88 -4.94 9.51
N ALA A 51 -5.00 -5.64 9.27
CA ALA A 51 -6.34 -5.05 9.15
C ALA A 51 -6.65 -4.08 10.32
N ALA A 52 -7.42 -3.04 10.04
CA ALA A 52 -7.83 -2.09 11.07
C ALA A 52 -8.83 -2.75 12.04
N ARG A 53 -8.73 -2.43 13.33
CA ARG A 53 -9.62 -2.95 14.36
C ARG A 53 -10.81 -2.01 14.55
N PRO A 54 -12.07 -2.48 14.43
CA PRO A 54 -13.23 -1.65 14.73
C PRO A 54 -13.15 -1.05 16.13
N VAL A 55 -13.54 0.22 16.25
CA VAL A 55 -13.64 0.95 17.53
C VAL A 55 -15.03 1.51 17.79
N VAL A 56 -16.00 1.07 16.99
CA VAL A 56 -17.42 1.43 17.08
C VAL A 56 -18.28 0.19 17.32
N LEU A 57 -19.51 0.41 17.78
CA LEU A 57 -20.49 -0.65 18.03
C LEU A 57 -21.67 -0.54 17.06
N VAL A 58 -22.34 -1.67 16.80
CA VAL A 58 -23.62 -1.67 16.07
C VAL A 58 -24.64 -0.82 16.83
N GLY A 59 -25.36 0.05 16.12
CA GLY A 59 -26.29 1.04 16.65
C GLY A 59 -25.65 2.40 16.95
N GLN A 60 -24.32 2.53 16.90
CA GLN A 60 -23.65 3.81 17.16
C GLN A 60 -23.89 4.80 16.02
N LYS A 61 -24.27 6.04 16.37
CA LYS A 61 -24.25 7.18 15.46
C LYS A 61 -22.81 7.67 15.28
N VAL A 62 -22.43 7.95 14.04
CA VAL A 62 -21.10 8.48 13.69
C VAL A 62 -21.23 9.70 12.80
N LYS A 63 -20.25 10.60 12.88
CA LYS A 63 -20.12 11.75 11.97
C LYS A 63 -19.08 11.45 10.87
N LYS A 64 -19.18 12.18 9.75
CA LYS A 64 -18.19 12.12 8.68
C LYS A 64 -16.80 12.50 9.19
N GLY A 65 -15.83 11.66 8.84
CA GLY A 65 -14.44 11.79 9.28
C GLY A 65 -14.16 11.21 10.68
N GLU A 66 -15.16 10.73 11.40
CA GLU A 66 -14.94 10.05 12.69
C GLU A 66 -14.19 8.73 12.50
N VAL A 67 -13.25 8.42 13.39
CA VAL A 67 -12.49 7.16 13.36
C VAL A 67 -13.42 6.00 13.73
N ILE A 68 -13.62 5.07 12.81
CA ILE A 68 -14.47 3.88 13.02
C ILE A 68 -13.66 2.58 13.17
N ALA A 69 -12.40 2.58 12.70
CA ALA A 69 -11.45 1.50 12.95
C ALA A 69 -10.04 2.05 13.16
N ALA A 70 -9.35 1.56 14.20
CA ALA A 70 -8.00 1.96 14.56
C ALA A 70 -6.95 1.08 13.86
N ALA A 71 -5.81 1.68 13.51
CA ALA A 71 -4.66 0.94 12.99
C ALA A 71 -4.12 -0.08 14.01
N GLN A 72 -3.57 -1.20 13.51
CA GLN A 72 -2.94 -2.24 14.33
C GLN A 72 -1.46 -2.44 13.94
N GLY A 73 -0.56 -2.25 14.91
CA GLY A 73 0.89 -2.43 14.71
C GLY A 73 1.54 -1.32 13.87
N ASN A 74 2.75 -1.58 13.38
CA ASN A 74 3.59 -0.56 12.73
C ASN A 74 3.23 -0.29 11.27
N ILE A 75 2.58 -1.24 10.60
CA ILE A 75 2.14 -1.12 9.21
C ILE A 75 0.63 -1.40 9.22
N SER A 76 -0.14 -0.32 9.32
CA SER A 76 -1.61 -0.30 9.28
C SER A 76 -2.07 1.16 9.19
N ALA A 77 -3.31 1.43 8.80
CA ALA A 77 -3.88 2.77 8.77
C ALA A 77 -5.33 2.76 9.25
N PRO A 78 -5.78 3.78 10.01
CA PRO A 78 -7.17 3.85 10.48
C PRO A 78 -8.16 4.01 9.33
N LEU A 79 -9.42 3.72 9.64
CA LEU A 79 -10.58 3.98 8.78
C LEU A 79 -11.50 5.00 9.44
N HIS A 80 -12.09 5.83 8.59
CA HIS A 80 -12.98 6.91 8.99
C HIS A 80 -14.34 6.72 8.33
N ALA A 81 -15.40 7.18 9.00
CA ALA A 81 -16.74 7.21 8.44
C ALA A 81 -16.78 8.14 7.21
N PRO A 82 -17.19 7.66 6.02
CA PRO A 82 -17.21 8.50 4.82
C PRO A 82 -18.30 9.57 4.79
N THR A 83 -19.32 9.39 5.63
CA THR A 83 -20.44 10.31 5.83
C THR A 83 -21.02 10.09 7.23
N SER A 84 -22.00 10.90 7.65
CA SER A 84 -22.73 10.70 8.90
C SER A 84 -23.78 9.60 8.76
N GLY A 85 -24.10 8.94 9.87
CA GLY A 85 -25.10 7.89 9.88
C GLY A 85 -25.03 6.97 11.08
N ILE A 86 -25.52 5.73 10.90
CA ILE A 86 -25.59 4.71 11.95
C ILE A 86 -24.84 3.45 11.52
N ILE A 87 -23.99 2.92 12.40
CA ILE A 87 -23.33 1.64 12.20
C ILE A 87 -24.36 0.52 12.32
N THR A 88 -24.63 -0.20 11.24
CA THR A 88 -25.68 -1.23 11.19
C THR A 88 -25.16 -2.64 11.31
N ALA A 89 -23.89 -2.89 10.95
CA ALA A 89 -23.27 -4.20 11.11
C ALA A 89 -21.75 -4.12 11.19
N ILE A 90 -21.14 -5.11 11.84
CA ILE A 90 -19.71 -5.42 11.73
C ILE A 90 -19.64 -6.91 11.40
N GLY A 91 -19.31 -7.24 10.15
CA GLY A 91 -19.48 -8.60 9.63
C GLY A 91 -18.81 -8.81 8.28
N GLU A 92 -18.96 -10.01 7.74
CA GLU A 92 -18.36 -10.39 6.47
C GLU A 92 -19.16 -9.92 5.25
N ILE A 93 -18.46 -9.40 4.25
CA ILE A 93 -18.97 -9.11 2.90
C ILE A 93 -17.93 -9.57 1.88
N THR A 94 -18.34 -9.83 0.64
CA THR A 94 -17.42 -10.15 -0.45
C THR A 94 -16.35 -9.07 -0.60
N ALA A 95 -15.08 -9.45 -0.43
CA ALA A 95 -13.97 -8.53 -0.62
C ALA A 95 -13.77 -8.19 -2.11
N PRO A 96 -13.28 -6.98 -2.44
CA PRO A 96 -12.98 -6.59 -3.82
C PRO A 96 -11.69 -7.28 -4.32
N HIS A 97 -11.74 -8.59 -4.48
CA HIS A 97 -10.63 -9.45 -4.88
C HIS A 97 -11.10 -10.58 -5.81
N ALA A 98 -10.20 -11.08 -6.66
CA ALA A 98 -10.53 -12.12 -7.64
C ALA A 98 -11.05 -13.43 -7.04
N SER A 99 -10.67 -13.75 -5.80
CA SER A 99 -11.14 -14.94 -5.10
C SER A 99 -12.62 -14.87 -4.67
N GLY A 100 -13.20 -13.67 -4.60
CA GLY A 100 -14.55 -13.48 -4.06
C GLY A 100 -14.74 -13.92 -2.60
N LEU A 101 -13.64 -14.14 -1.87
CA LEU A 101 -13.72 -14.54 -0.47
C LEU A 101 -14.29 -13.42 0.41
N PRO A 102 -15.05 -13.76 1.46
CA PRO A 102 -15.54 -12.78 2.41
C PRO A 102 -14.37 -12.11 3.15
N GLY A 103 -14.59 -10.86 3.54
CA GLY A 103 -13.73 -10.13 4.46
C GLY A 103 -14.55 -9.27 5.41
N MET A 104 -14.01 -9.00 6.59
CA MET A 104 -14.68 -8.20 7.61
C MET A 104 -14.81 -6.74 7.17
N ALA A 105 -15.99 -6.18 7.37
CA ALA A 105 -16.35 -4.80 7.06
C ALA A 105 -17.27 -4.19 8.13
N ILE A 106 -17.27 -2.86 8.20
CA ILE A 106 -18.23 -2.06 8.96
C ILE A 106 -19.29 -1.55 7.98
N SER A 107 -20.57 -1.85 8.23
CA SER A 107 -21.68 -1.32 7.44
C SER A 107 -22.25 -0.07 8.11
N LEU A 108 -22.43 0.99 7.32
CA LEU A 108 -22.91 2.30 7.73
C LEU A 108 -24.13 2.67 6.87
N ASP A 109 -25.28 2.88 7.52
CA ASP A 109 -26.46 3.43 6.86
C ASP A 109 -26.37 4.96 6.91
N CYS A 110 -26.42 5.58 5.74
CA CYS A 110 -26.23 7.02 5.58
C CYS A 110 -27.50 7.77 5.99
N ASP A 111 -27.36 8.83 6.78
CA ASP A 111 -28.50 9.67 7.20
C ASP A 111 -28.87 10.77 6.18
N GLY A 112 -27.99 11.01 5.19
CA GLY A 112 -28.18 12.04 4.16
C GLY A 112 -27.71 13.44 4.56
N GLU A 113 -27.25 13.63 5.80
CA GLU A 113 -26.86 14.94 6.34
C GLU A 113 -25.40 15.29 6.04
N ASP A 114 -24.54 14.30 5.77
CA ASP A 114 -23.11 14.45 5.49
C ASP A 114 -22.33 15.25 6.56
N GLN A 115 -22.77 15.18 7.82
CA GLN A 115 -22.26 16.03 8.89
C GLN A 115 -20.84 15.65 9.30
N TRP A 116 -19.91 16.60 9.20
CA TRP A 116 -18.52 16.45 9.63
C TRP A 116 -18.33 16.47 11.15
N ILE A 117 -17.28 15.79 11.62
CA ILE A 117 -16.64 16.10 12.90
C ILE A 117 -16.05 17.52 12.88
N ASP A 118 -15.74 18.06 14.05
CA ASP A 118 -14.94 19.28 14.13
C ASP A 118 -13.54 18.99 13.59
N LEU A 119 -13.11 19.76 12.59
CA LEU A 119 -11.84 19.57 11.91
C LEU A 119 -10.74 20.34 12.65
N ASP A 120 -9.71 19.63 13.09
CA ASP A 120 -8.50 20.25 13.65
C ASP A 120 -7.58 20.71 12.51
N VAL A 121 -7.48 22.02 12.33
CA VAL A 121 -6.66 22.65 11.30
C VAL A 121 -5.59 23.53 11.97
N PRO A 122 -4.29 23.29 11.70
CA PRO A 122 -3.24 24.16 12.18
C PRO A 122 -3.40 25.59 11.66
N ALA A 123 -3.06 26.59 12.49
CA ALA A 123 -3.08 27.99 12.06
C ALA A 123 -2.17 28.25 10.85
N ASP A 124 -1.00 27.60 10.82
CA ASP A 124 -0.13 27.53 9.65
C ASP A 124 0.31 26.07 9.41
N PRO A 125 -0.26 25.39 8.40
CA PRO A 125 0.10 24.03 8.01
C PRO A 125 1.59 23.83 7.66
N TYR A 126 2.32 24.88 7.29
CA TYR A 126 3.72 24.82 6.90
C TYR A 126 4.69 25.10 8.06
N ALA A 127 4.19 25.63 9.17
CA ALA A 127 4.99 25.88 10.38
C ALA A 127 5.03 24.69 11.35
N VAL A 128 4.19 23.67 11.13
CA VAL A 128 4.19 22.48 11.99
C VAL A 128 5.43 21.62 11.78
N SER A 129 5.85 20.88 12.81
CA SER A 129 7.05 20.06 12.74
C SER A 129 6.93 18.91 11.72
N PRO A 130 8.04 18.41 11.15
CA PRO A 130 8.01 17.23 10.28
C PRO A 130 7.35 16.00 10.92
N ALA A 131 7.49 15.84 12.24
CA ALA A 131 6.85 14.77 13.00
C ALA A 131 5.33 14.93 13.05
N GLU A 132 4.86 16.16 13.27
CA GLU A 132 3.44 16.50 13.32
C GLU A 132 2.76 16.26 11.96
N ILE A 133 3.42 16.61 10.85
CA ILE A 133 2.91 16.29 9.49
C ILE A 133 2.71 14.77 9.35
N ALA A 134 3.72 13.98 9.69
CA ALA A 134 3.62 12.52 9.59
C ALA A 134 2.54 11.94 10.52
N GLN A 135 2.35 12.51 11.71
CA GLN A 135 1.29 12.11 12.65
C GLN A 135 -0.11 12.44 12.11
N ARG A 136 -0.32 13.64 11.56
CA ARG A 136 -1.59 14.04 10.92
C ARG A 136 -1.91 13.14 9.72
N VAL A 137 -0.92 12.83 8.90
CA VAL A 137 -1.06 11.89 7.77
C VAL A 137 -1.41 10.47 8.26
N ALA A 138 -0.82 10.02 9.37
CA ALA A 138 -1.15 8.73 9.98
C ALA A 138 -2.58 8.71 10.53
N ALA A 139 -2.95 9.73 11.30
CA ALA A 139 -4.27 9.89 11.91
C ALA A 139 -5.36 9.96 10.84
N ALA A 140 -5.12 10.67 9.73
CA ALA A 140 -6.02 10.75 8.59
C ALA A 140 -6.20 9.43 7.81
N GLY A 141 -5.43 8.39 8.13
CA GLY A 141 -5.55 7.08 7.49
C GLY A 141 -5.03 7.05 6.05
N ILE A 142 -4.10 7.94 5.69
CA ILE A 142 -3.59 8.05 4.32
C ILE A 142 -2.68 6.86 4.00
N VAL A 143 -2.94 6.24 2.86
CA VAL A 143 -2.12 5.18 2.27
C VAL A 143 -1.63 5.63 0.90
N GLY A 144 -0.61 4.95 0.37
CA GLY A 144 -0.09 5.19 -0.97
C GLY A 144 -1.17 4.88 -2.01
N LEU A 145 -1.66 5.93 -2.66
CA LEU A 145 -2.76 5.83 -3.61
C LEU A 145 -2.32 5.29 -4.98
N GLY A 146 -1.03 5.07 -5.24
CA GLY A 146 -0.54 4.46 -6.48
C GLY A 146 -0.81 2.95 -6.66
N GLY A 147 -1.58 2.31 -5.76
CA GLY A 147 -2.03 0.91 -5.90
C GLY A 147 -1.62 0.03 -4.72
N ALA A 148 -0.35 0.05 -4.32
CA ALA A 148 0.15 -0.82 -3.24
C ALA A 148 -0.41 -0.51 -1.84
N THR A 149 -1.14 0.59 -1.66
CA THR A 149 -1.82 0.96 -0.39
C THR A 149 -0.93 0.87 0.86
N PHE A 150 0.36 1.19 0.72
CA PHE A 150 1.29 1.23 1.85
C PHE A 150 1.04 2.48 2.71
N PRO A 151 0.92 2.40 4.05
CA PRO A 151 0.67 3.58 4.89
C PRO A 151 1.66 4.72 4.65
N SER A 152 1.15 5.90 4.27
CA SER A 152 2.00 7.00 3.80
C SER A 152 2.88 7.57 4.90
N ALA A 153 2.38 7.64 6.13
CA ALA A 153 3.18 8.11 7.27
C ALA A 153 4.41 7.24 7.57
N VAL A 154 4.35 5.94 7.27
CA VAL A 154 5.51 5.05 7.43
C VAL A 154 6.60 5.41 6.41
N LYS A 155 6.22 5.70 5.16
CA LYS A 155 7.12 6.23 4.13
C LYS A 155 7.70 7.59 4.54
N LEU A 156 6.88 8.54 4.98
CA LEU A 156 7.35 9.86 5.42
C LEU A 156 8.36 9.78 6.57
N ASN A 157 8.08 8.95 7.59
CA ASN A 157 8.98 8.74 8.72
C ASN A 157 10.27 8.00 8.33
N LEU A 158 10.23 7.09 7.35
CA LEU A 158 11.44 6.48 6.79
C LEU A 158 12.32 7.56 6.15
N GLY A 159 11.70 8.50 5.42
CA GLY A 159 12.41 9.61 4.80
C GLY A 159 13.21 10.46 5.78
N ARG A 160 12.74 10.62 7.03
CA ARG A 160 13.46 11.35 8.08
C ARG A 160 14.64 10.58 8.68
N ARG A 161 14.58 9.25 8.66
CA ARG A 161 15.60 8.38 9.26
C ARG A 161 16.71 8.05 8.27
N SER A 162 16.37 8.06 6.99
CA SER A 162 17.28 7.88 5.86
C SER A 162 17.72 9.25 5.34
N SER A 163 18.91 9.37 4.78
CA SER A 163 19.38 10.61 4.13
C SER A 163 18.73 10.77 2.75
N ILE A 164 17.41 11.06 2.71
CA ILE A 164 16.68 11.28 1.46
C ILE A 164 16.97 12.69 0.94
N ASP A 165 17.53 12.78 -0.26
CA ASP A 165 17.78 14.06 -0.92
C ASP A 165 16.65 14.44 -1.90
N THR A 166 15.99 13.45 -2.50
CA THR A 166 14.99 13.67 -3.56
C THR A 166 13.67 12.95 -3.28
N LEU A 167 12.57 13.71 -3.26
CA LEU A 167 11.20 13.20 -3.29
C LEU A 167 10.75 13.04 -4.75
N LEU A 168 10.30 11.85 -5.14
CA LEU A 168 9.70 11.60 -6.44
C LEU A 168 8.18 11.52 -6.31
N ILE A 169 7.49 12.20 -7.21
CA ILE A 169 6.04 12.19 -7.31
C ILE A 169 5.66 11.56 -8.65
N ASN A 170 4.98 10.43 -8.57
CA ASN A 170 4.51 9.67 -9.71
C ASN A 170 3.15 10.20 -10.18
N GLY A 171 3.17 10.92 -11.30
CA GLY A 171 2.00 11.34 -12.08
C GLY A 171 1.93 10.66 -13.45
N SER A 172 2.62 9.53 -13.64
CA SER A 172 2.69 8.87 -14.94
C SER A 172 1.34 8.32 -15.40
N GLU A 173 0.61 7.64 -14.50
CA GLU A 173 -0.69 6.99 -14.79
C GLU A 173 -0.69 6.23 -16.13
N CYS A 174 0.21 5.25 -16.24
CA CYS A 174 0.48 4.53 -17.49
C CYS A 174 -0.50 3.37 -17.77
N GLU A 175 -1.38 3.02 -16.83
CA GLU A 175 -2.44 2.02 -17.05
C GLU A 175 -3.45 2.54 -18.09
N PRO A 176 -3.79 1.73 -19.10
CA PRO A 176 -4.89 2.05 -20.01
C PRO A 176 -6.21 2.24 -19.28
N TYR A 177 -7.14 2.96 -19.91
CA TYR A 177 -8.47 3.34 -19.43
C TYR A 177 -8.51 4.31 -18.24
N LEU A 178 -7.53 4.28 -17.33
CA LEU A 178 -7.49 5.13 -16.15
C LEU A 178 -7.11 6.56 -16.50
N SER A 179 -7.77 7.54 -15.89
CA SER A 179 -7.53 8.98 -16.12
C SER A 179 -7.73 9.84 -14.87
N CYS A 180 -7.83 9.24 -13.69
CA CYS A 180 -8.12 9.93 -12.44
C CYS A 180 -6.95 10.80 -11.98
N ASP A 181 -5.71 10.34 -12.11
CA ASP A 181 -4.52 11.13 -11.76
C ASP A 181 -4.28 12.25 -12.79
N ASP A 182 -4.51 12.00 -14.09
CA ASP A 182 -4.49 13.04 -15.13
C ASP A 182 -5.49 14.17 -14.80
N ARG A 183 -6.76 13.80 -14.54
CA ARG A 183 -7.79 14.76 -14.13
C ARG A 183 -7.44 15.49 -12.84
N LEU A 184 -6.87 14.79 -11.85
CA LEU A 184 -6.50 15.41 -10.58
C LEU A 184 -5.41 16.47 -10.78
N MET A 185 -4.39 16.18 -11.61
CA MET A 185 -3.33 17.12 -11.92
C MET A 185 -3.84 18.34 -12.67
N ARG A 186 -4.82 18.18 -13.57
CA ARG A 186 -5.44 19.30 -14.30
C ARG A 186 -6.30 20.17 -13.38
N ASP A 187 -7.11 19.54 -12.53
CA ASP A 187 -8.17 20.23 -11.78
C ASP A 187 -7.74 20.71 -10.39
N ARG A 188 -6.69 20.12 -9.80
CA ARG A 188 -6.25 20.34 -8.41
C ARG A 188 -4.73 20.46 -8.27
N ALA A 189 -4.07 21.03 -9.29
CA ALA A 189 -2.61 21.20 -9.32
C ALA A 189 -2.06 21.92 -8.08
N ASN A 190 -2.73 23.00 -7.65
CA ASN A 190 -2.31 23.80 -6.49
C ASN A 190 -2.31 22.98 -5.19
N GLU A 191 -3.35 22.19 -4.95
CA GLU A 191 -3.42 21.29 -3.79
C GLU A 191 -2.39 20.17 -3.86
N ILE A 192 -2.13 19.62 -5.04
CA ILE A 192 -1.05 18.63 -5.22
C ILE A 192 0.30 19.26 -4.86
N VAL A 193 0.66 20.41 -5.43
CA VAL A 193 1.92 21.10 -5.13
C VAL A 193 2.02 21.47 -3.65
N SER A 194 0.92 21.93 -3.05
CA SER A 194 0.84 22.18 -1.60
C SER A 194 1.17 20.93 -0.78
N GLY A 195 0.60 19.78 -1.15
CA GLY A 195 0.88 18.49 -0.53
C GLY A 195 2.32 18.00 -0.73
N ILE A 196 2.90 18.22 -1.91
CA ILE A 196 4.31 17.91 -2.20
C ILE A 196 5.23 18.71 -1.26
N ARG A 197 4.95 19.99 -1.06
CA ARG A 197 5.75 20.84 -0.16
C ARG A 197 5.67 20.36 1.30
N LEU A 198 4.49 19.95 1.76
CA LEU A 198 4.35 19.32 3.08
C LEU A 198 5.14 18.01 3.19
N MET A 199 5.15 17.20 2.12
CA MET A 199 5.96 15.98 2.06
C MET A 199 7.47 16.26 2.05
N LEU A 200 7.92 17.35 1.42
CA LEU A 200 9.32 17.80 1.50
C LEU A 200 9.70 18.13 2.95
N ILE A 201 8.88 18.91 3.66
CA ILE A 201 9.09 19.20 5.09
C ILE A 201 9.10 17.92 5.91
N ALA A 202 8.12 17.04 5.69
CA ALA A 202 7.98 15.80 6.45
C ALA A 202 9.16 14.84 6.24
N THR A 203 9.71 14.76 5.03
CA THR A 203 10.83 13.84 4.72
C THR A 203 12.19 14.47 4.97
N GLY A 204 12.31 15.80 4.90
CA GLY A 204 13.58 16.51 4.93
C GLY A 204 14.29 16.57 3.56
N ALA A 205 13.65 16.09 2.49
CA ALA A 205 14.21 16.16 1.14
C ALA A 205 14.28 17.62 0.66
N GLY A 206 15.35 17.97 -0.05
CA GLY A 206 15.56 19.33 -0.56
C GLY A 206 14.91 19.60 -1.93
N LEU A 207 14.52 18.55 -2.64
CA LEU A 207 13.98 18.63 -4.00
C LEU A 207 12.86 17.62 -4.22
N ALA A 208 11.79 18.04 -4.88
CA ALA A 208 10.77 17.17 -5.45
C ALA A 208 10.85 17.14 -6.98
N LYS A 209 10.80 15.95 -7.58
CA LYS A 209 10.62 15.76 -9.02
C LYS A 209 9.30 15.05 -9.31
N VAL A 210 8.43 15.69 -10.08
CA VAL A 210 7.13 15.16 -10.49
C VAL A 210 7.27 14.62 -11.91
N GLY A 211 7.23 13.29 -12.06
CA GLY A 211 7.25 12.63 -13.36
C GLY A 211 5.83 12.53 -13.93
N ILE A 212 5.61 13.13 -15.10
CA ILE A 212 4.32 13.12 -15.81
C ILE A 212 4.57 12.67 -17.25
N GLU A 213 3.82 11.70 -17.76
CA GLU A 213 3.99 11.27 -19.15
C GLU A 213 3.73 12.41 -20.13
N ASP A 214 4.56 12.51 -21.17
CA ASP A 214 4.52 13.55 -22.20
C ASP A 214 3.22 13.58 -23.03
N ASN A 215 2.44 12.49 -23.00
CA ASN A 215 1.09 12.43 -23.56
C ASN A 215 0.02 13.18 -22.74
N LYS A 216 0.37 13.83 -21.62
CA LYS A 216 -0.55 14.62 -20.76
C LYS A 216 -0.18 16.11 -20.72
N PRO A 217 -0.22 16.82 -21.87
CA PRO A 217 0.24 18.21 -21.94
C PRO A 217 -0.54 19.17 -21.03
N GLU A 218 -1.85 18.95 -20.84
CA GLU A 218 -2.68 19.78 -19.97
C GLU A 218 -2.32 19.62 -18.49
N ALA A 219 -2.08 18.39 -18.02
CA ALA A 219 -1.60 18.14 -16.67
C ALA A 219 -0.22 18.75 -16.43
N ILE A 220 0.70 18.61 -17.40
CA ILE A 220 2.03 19.22 -17.32
C ILE A 220 1.93 20.74 -17.22
N ALA A 221 1.07 21.37 -18.02
CA ALA A 221 0.86 22.82 -18.00
C ALA A 221 0.32 23.28 -16.64
N ALA A 222 -0.75 22.67 -16.15
CA ALA A 222 -1.37 23.02 -14.86
C ALA A 222 -0.40 22.83 -13.69
N MET A 223 0.34 21.71 -13.67
CA MET A 223 1.33 21.43 -12.62
C MET A 223 2.52 22.38 -12.67
N ARG A 224 2.98 22.79 -13.87
CA ARG A 224 4.06 23.79 -14.01
C ARG A 224 3.63 25.16 -13.52
N GLU A 225 2.41 25.57 -13.83
CA GLU A 225 1.84 26.82 -13.34
C GLU A 225 1.77 26.83 -11.81
N ALA A 226 1.21 25.77 -11.20
CA ALA A 226 1.11 25.63 -9.75
C ALA A 226 2.49 25.59 -9.05
N ALA A 227 3.50 25.00 -9.70
CA ALA A 227 4.86 24.88 -9.17
C ALA A 227 5.73 26.13 -9.43
N ALA A 228 5.29 27.10 -10.24
CA ALA A 228 6.13 28.20 -10.73
C ALA A 228 6.79 29.04 -9.62
N ARG A 229 6.16 29.12 -8.44
CA ARG A 229 6.66 29.88 -7.29
C ARG A 229 7.53 29.05 -6.33
N PHE A 230 7.71 27.77 -6.59
CA PHE A 230 8.35 26.81 -5.70
C PHE A 230 9.49 26.11 -6.44
N GLY A 231 10.69 26.70 -6.40
CA GLY A 231 11.87 26.17 -7.11
C GLY A 231 12.29 24.77 -6.66
N GLU A 232 11.86 24.36 -5.46
CA GLU A 232 12.04 23.02 -4.91
C GLU A 232 11.12 21.95 -5.53
N VAL A 233 10.12 22.32 -6.34
CA VAL A 233 9.20 21.38 -7.02
C VAL A 233 9.40 21.46 -8.54
N GLN A 234 9.96 20.40 -9.13
CA GLN A 234 10.26 20.32 -10.56
C GLN A 234 9.30 19.40 -11.29
N ILE A 235 8.64 19.91 -12.33
CA ILE A 235 7.77 19.12 -13.21
C ILE A 235 8.59 18.62 -14.40
N VAL A 236 8.75 17.30 -14.48
CA VAL A 236 9.62 16.61 -15.45
C VAL A 236 8.75 15.71 -16.35
N PRO A 237 8.56 16.07 -17.63
CA PRO A 237 7.95 15.18 -18.60
C PRO A 237 8.77 13.90 -18.76
N VAL A 238 8.12 12.74 -18.78
CA VAL A 238 8.72 11.43 -19.01
C VAL A 238 8.08 10.74 -20.21
N PRO A 239 8.73 9.77 -20.87
CA PRO A 239 8.16 9.10 -22.04
C PRO A 239 6.87 8.34 -21.72
N ALA A 240 5.81 8.54 -22.50
CA ALA A 240 4.58 7.75 -22.42
C ALA A 240 4.82 6.28 -22.80
N ARG A 241 4.92 5.42 -21.80
CA ARG A 241 5.32 4.01 -21.95
C ARG A 241 4.89 3.22 -20.74
N TYR A 242 4.35 2.03 -20.92
CA TYR A 242 4.03 1.16 -19.79
C TYR A 242 5.21 0.21 -19.47
N PRO A 243 5.64 0.04 -18.21
CA PRO A 243 5.12 0.64 -16.97
C PRO A 243 6.01 1.79 -16.44
N MET A 244 5.97 2.97 -17.07
CA MET A 244 6.70 4.17 -16.60
C MET A 244 6.29 4.59 -15.18
N GLY A 245 5.06 4.24 -14.76
CA GLY A 245 4.58 4.45 -13.39
C GLY A 245 5.13 3.47 -12.35
N SER A 246 6.00 2.51 -12.70
CA SER A 246 6.66 1.66 -11.72
C SER A 246 7.76 2.44 -10.98
N ASP A 247 7.83 2.29 -9.64
CA ASP A 247 8.81 2.98 -8.79
C ASP A 247 10.24 2.83 -9.34
N ARG A 248 10.66 1.62 -9.73
CA ARG A 248 12.04 1.37 -10.22
C ARG A 248 12.33 2.10 -11.52
N GLN A 249 11.40 2.08 -12.48
CA GLN A 249 11.57 2.72 -13.78
C GLN A 249 11.56 4.25 -13.64
N LEU A 250 10.64 4.78 -12.83
CA LEU A 250 10.52 6.21 -12.59
C LEU A 250 11.76 6.78 -11.87
N ILE A 251 12.34 6.04 -10.91
CA ILE A 251 13.58 6.44 -10.25
C ILE A 251 14.72 6.57 -11.26
N VAL A 252 14.91 5.58 -12.12
CA VAL A 252 15.95 5.61 -13.16
C VAL A 252 15.72 6.79 -14.11
N GLU A 253 14.49 7.02 -14.55
CA GLU A 253 14.16 8.10 -15.49
C GLU A 253 14.40 9.49 -14.89
N LEU A 254 13.97 9.73 -13.65
CA LEU A 254 14.04 11.05 -13.01
C LEU A 254 15.39 11.36 -12.37
N THR A 255 16.17 10.34 -12.00
CA THR A 255 17.40 10.51 -11.21
C THR A 255 18.64 9.85 -11.81
N GLY A 256 18.47 8.91 -12.75
CA GLY A 256 19.55 8.09 -13.26
C GLY A 256 20.08 7.03 -12.28
N ARG A 257 19.50 6.94 -11.07
CA ARG A 257 19.89 5.97 -10.03
C ARG A 257 19.17 4.64 -10.27
N GLU A 258 19.88 3.54 -10.11
CA GLU A 258 19.30 2.19 -10.14
C GLU A 258 19.14 1.69 -8.70
N VAL A 259 18.00 1.06 -8.40
CA VAL A 259 17.75 0.42 -7.11
C VAL A 259 18.19 -1.04 -7.23
N PRO A 260 19.16 -1.51 -6.42
CA PRO A 260 19.53 -2.93 -6.35
C PRO A 260 18.34 -3.85 -6.04
N SER A 261 18.46 -5.14 -6.31
CA SER A 261 17.39 -6.14 -6.08
C SER A 261 16.94 -6.17 -4.61
N ASP A 262 17.93 -6.21 -3.70
CA ASP A 262 17.80 -6.33 -2.25
C ASP A 262 17.63 -4.98 -1.53
N ALA A 263 17.61 -3.88 -2.28
CA ALA A 263 17.52 -2.52 -1.75
C ALA A 263 16.15 -1.88 -1.99
N ARG A 264 15.87 -0.84 -1.22
CA ARG A 264 14.69 0.02 -1.35
C ARG A 264 15.08 1.36 -1.97
N ALA A 265 14.08 2.07 -2.48
CA ALA A 265 14.26 3.44 -2.97
C ALA A 265 14.99 4.35 -1.96
N ALA A 266 14.66 4.21 -0.67
CA ALA A 266 15.28 4.99 0.41
C ALA A 266 16.79 4.76 0.52
N ASP A 267 17.29 3.57 0.16
CA ASP A 267 18.71 3.22 0.23
C ASP A 267 19.53 3.91 -0.86
N VAL A 268 18.88 4.39 -1.94
CA VAL A 268 19.50 5.22 -2.99
C VAL A 268 19.16 6.71 -2.85
N GLY A 269 18.69 7.14 -1.67
CA GLY A 269 18.43 8.55 -1.34
C GLY A 269 17.13 9.12 -1.92
N VAL A 270 16.19 8.26 -2.34
CA VAL A 270 14.92 8.71 -2.94
C VAL A 270 13.70 8.11 -2.26
N ILE A 271 12.57 8.81 -2.31
CA ILE A 271 11.29 8.27 -1.87
C ILE A 271 10.21 8.58 -2.89
N VAL A 272 9.35 7.61 -3.20
CA VAL A 272 8.32 7.74 -4.23
C VAL A 272 6.92 7.76 -3.61
N HIS A 273 6.15 8.79 -3.95
CA HIS A 273 4.72 8.94 -3.68
C HIS A 273 3.94 9.20 -4.96
N ASN A 274 2.63 8.96 -4.97
CA ASN A 274 1.75 9.25 -6.11
C ASN A 274 1.09 10.63 -5.96
N VAL A 275 0.72 11.28 -7.07
CA VAL A 275 0.06 12.60 -7.08
C VAL A 275 -1.23 12.63 -6.24
N GLY A 276 -2.05 11.59 -6.30
CA GLY A 276 -3.23 11.45 -5.45
C GLY A 276 -2.88 11.38 -3.96
N THR A 277 -1.73 10.79 -3.63
CA THR A 277 -1.26 10.78 -2.23
C THR A 277 -0.86 12.18 -1.77
N ALA A 278 -0.15 12.94 -2.61
CA ALA A 278 0.21 14.33 -2.31
C ALA A 278 -1.04 15.19 -2.08
N PHE A 279 -2.04 15.08 -2.96
CA PHE A 279 -3.34 15.74 -2.77
C PHE A 279 -3.99 15.39 -1.41
N THR A 280 -4.02 14.11 -1.03
CA THR A 280 -4.60 13.73 0.28
C THR A 280 -3.80 14.22 1.47
N VAL A 281 -2.48 14.38 1.35
CA VAL A 281 -1.65 14.98 2.41
C VAL A 281 -1.99 16.46 2.58
N HIS A 282 -2.24 17.19 1.49
CA HIS A 282 -2.79 18.55 1.58
C HIS A 282 -4.12 18.56 2.34
N ASP A 283 -5.08 17.71 1.96
CA ASP A 283 -6.40 17.69 2.61
C ASP A 283 -6.31 17.38 4.13
N ALA A 284 -5.45 16.44 4.52
CA ALA A 284 -5.27 16.09 5.93
C ALA A 284 -4.62 17.21 6.76
N VAL A 285 -3.59 17.86 6.23
CA VAL A 285 -2.79 18.82 7.02
C VAL A 285 -3.35 20.23 6.91
N CYS A 286 -3.78 20.66 5.72
CA CYS A 286 -4.30 22.00 5.48
C CYS A 286 -5.80 22.15 5.74
N ARG A 287 -6.57 21.05 5.70
CA ARG A 287 -8.03 21.09 5.88
C ARG A 287 -8.52 20.21 7.04
N GLY A 288 -7.63 19.47 7.71
CA GLY A 288 -7.99 18.56 8.79
C GLY A 288 -8.83 17.35 8.32
N ARG A 289 -8.93 17.11 7.01
CA ARG A 289 -9.85 16.12 6.44
C ARG A 289 -9.19 14.74 6.34
N PRO A 290 -9.72 13.70 7.02
CA PRO A 290 -9.23 12.34 6.84
C PRO A 290 -9.58 11.76 5.46
N LEU A 291 -8.90 10.68 5.08
CA LEU A 291 -9.12 9.98 3.83
C LEU A 291 -10.43 9.18 3.87
N VAL A 292 -11.52 9.81 3.40
CA VAL A 292 -12.89 9.27 3.40
C VAL A 292 -13.44 8.93 2.01
N SER A 293 -12.82 9.47 0.97
CA SER A 293 -13.19 9.26 -0.43
C SER A 293 -11.96 9.29 -1.31
N ARG A 294 -12.11 8.80 -2.55
CA ARG A 294 -11.05 8.84 -3.54
C ARG A 294 -11.59 9.20 -4.92
N LEU A 295 -10.81 9.95 -5.68
CA LEU A 295 -11.03 10.11 -7.11
C LEU A 295 -10.61 8.82 -7.85
N MET A 296 -11.54 8.28 -8.63
CA MET A 296 -11.33 7.05 -9.40
C MET A 296 -11.97 7.15 -10.80
N THR A 297 -11.47 6.35 -11.74
CA THR A 297 -12.01 6.31 -13.10
C THR A 297 -13.06 5.21 -13.25
N LEU A 298 -14.19 5.51 -13.91
CA LEU A 298 -15.12 4.52 -14.43
C LEU A 298 -15.04 4.54 -15.96
N ASN A 299 -14.75 3.40 -16.60
CA ASN A 299 -14.59 3.33 -18.06
C ASN A 299 -14.91 1.92 -18.60
N GLY A 300 -14.74 1.70 -19.91
CA GLY A 300 -15.08 0.45 -20.61
C GLY A 300 -16.35 0.59 -21.47
N ALA A 301 -16.48 -0.21 -22.52
CA ALA A 301 -17.54 -0.09 -23.52
C ALA A 301 -18.95 -0.31 -22.93
N ALA A 302 -19.07 -1.13 -21.89
CA ALA A 302 -20.35 -1.35 -21.22
C ALA A 302 -20.77 -0.19 -20.28
N SER A 303 -19.90 0.82 -20.06
CA SER A 303 -20.21 1.97 -19.20
C SER A 303 -21.15 2.98 -19.87
N ALA A 304 -22.27 3.29 -19.20
CA ALA A 304 -23.19 4.31 -19.69
C ALA A 304 -22.58 5.71 -19.65
N MET A 305 -21.93 6.06 -18.53
CA MET A 305 -21.36 7.38 -18.30
C MET A 305 -19.91 7.26 -17.81
N PRO A 306 -18.96 6.93 -18.70
CA PRO A 306 -17.53 6.96 -18.37
C PRO A 306 -17.08 8.33 -17.87
N GLY A 307 -16.13 8.36 -16.94
CA GLY A 307 -15.68 9.59 -16.29
C GLY A 307 -14.83 9.36 -15.05
N ASN A 308 -14.51 10.45 -14.36
CA ASN A 308 -13.73 10.44 -13.13
C ASN A 308 -14.59 10.94 -11.96
N TYR A 309 -14.69 10.11 -10.92
CA TYR A 309 -15.66 10.28 -9.84
C TYR A 309 -14.98 10.30 -8.48
N LEU A 310 -15.31 11.29 -7.65
CA LEU A 310 -14.99 11.28 -6.23
C LEU A 310 -16.00 10.36 -5.52
N VAL A 311 -15.52 9.20 -5.07
CA VAL A 311 -16.36 8.13 -4.53
C VAL A 311 -16.05 7.91 -3.04
N PRO A 312 -17.06 7.95 -2.15
CA PRO A 312 -16.90 7.57 -0.75
C PRO A 312 -16.48 6.11 -0.60
N PHE A 313 -15.55 5.81 0.32
CA PHE A 313 -15.16 4.43 0.56
C PHE A 313 -16.33 3.58 1.07
N GLY A 314 -16.36 2.32 0.67
CA GLY A 314 -17.44 1.40 1.00
C GLY A 314 -18.65 1.49 0.08
N THR A 315 -18.70 2.45 -0.85
CA THR A 315 -19.71 2.45 -1.92
C THR A 315 -19.61 1.14 -2.72
N LEU A 316 -20.71 0.46 -2.96
CA LEU A 316 -20.67 -0.74 -3.82
C LEU A 316 -20.44 -0.34 -5.27
N VAL A 317 -19.69 -1.17 -6.01
CA VAL A 317 -19.51 -0.98 -7.45
C VAL A 317 -20.86 -0.97 -8.18
N SER A 318 -21.86 -1.73 -7.70
CA SER A 318 -23.24 -1.69 -8.21
C SER A 318 -23.90 -0.32 -8.06
N ASP A 319 -23.68 0.37 -6.95
CA ASP A 319 -24.27 1.69 -6.69
C ASP A 319 -23.59 2.76 -7.54
N LEU A 320 -22.26 2.65 -7.72
CA LEU A 320 -21.50 3.45 -8.67
C LEU A 320 -22.08 3.29 -10.09
N ILE A 321 -22.27 2.06 -10.56
CA ILE A 321 -22.85 1.77 -11.88
C ILE A 321 -24.23 2.39 -12.01
N ALA A 322 -25.11 2.13 -11.05
CA ALA A 322 -26.48 2.65 -11.05
C ALA A 322 -26.52 4.18 -11.10
N PHE A 323 -25.70 4.85 -10.29
CA PHE A 323 -25.61 6.31 -10.30
C PHE A 323 -25.11 6.85 -11.65
N THR A 324 -24.18 6.14 -12.29
CA THR A 324 -23.59 6.55 -13.56
C THR A 324 -24.43 6.16 -14.79
N GLY A 325 -25.74 6.01 -14.63
CA GLY A 325 -26.67 5.72 -15.74
C GLY A 325 -26.73 4.24 -16.14
N GLY A 326 -26.16 3.34 -15.34
CA GLY A 326 -26.24 1.90 -15.56
C GLY A 326 -25.28 1.38 -16.63
N LEU A 327 -25.69 0.31 -17.31
CA LEU A 327 -24.91 -0.40 -18.31
C LEU A 327 -25.48 -0.15 -19.72
N LYS A 328 -24.61 0.01 -20.72
CA LYS A 328 -24.99 0.09 -22.15
C LYS A 328 -25.17 -1.27 -22.81
N GLY A 329 -24.83 -2.35 -22.13
CA GLY A 329 -24.88 -3.72 -22.63
C GLY A 329 -24.42 -4.72 -21.58
N GLU A 330 -24.11 -5.94 -22.00
CA GLU A 330 -23.59 -6.97 -21.11
C GLU A 330 -22.12 -6.71 -20.75
N VAL A 331 -21.81 -6.87 -19.47
CA VAL A 331 -20.43 -6.79 -18.96
C VAL A 331 -19.85 -8.19 -18.97
N ALA A 332 -18.78 -8.39 -19.75
CA ALA A 332 -18.03 -9.64 -19.75
C ALA A 332 -17.04 -9.70 -18.58
N LYS A 333 -16.40 -8.57 -18.23
CA LYS A 333 -15.46 -8.51 -17.09
C LYS A 333 -15.61 -7.20 -16.32
N TYR A 334 -15.71 -7.32 -15.00
CA TYR A 334 -15.51 -6.22 -14.06
C TYR A 334 -14.05 -6.21 -13.64
N VAL A 335 -13.34 -5.10 -13.84
CA VAL A 335 -11.92 -4.99 -13.44
C VAL A 335 -11.76 -3.84 -12.47
N MET A 336 -11.16 -4.11 -11.30
CA MET A 336 -10.71 -3.08 -10.37
C MET A 336 -9.27 -2.69 -10.67
N GLY A 337 -9.03 -1.43 -11.01
CA GLY A 337 -7.74 -0.93 -11.51
C GLY A 337 -7.69 -0.87 -13.04
N GLY A 338 -6.50 -0.96 -13.62
CA GLY A 338 -6.30 -0.99 -15.08
C GLY A 338 -6.23 -2.42 -15.63
N PRO A 339 -6.24 -2.60 -16.96
CA PRO A 339 -6.23 -3.94 -17.55
C PRO A 339 -4.89 -4.69 -17.38
N MET A 340 -3.78 -4.01 -17.06
CA MET A 340 -2.47 -4.65 -16.97
C MET A 340 -2.23 -5.29 -15.60
N MET A 341 -2.49 -4.57 -14.51
CA MET A 341 -2.27 -5.02 -13.12
C MET A 341 -3.55 -5.09 -12.28
N GLY A 342 -4.70 -4.74 -12.85
CA GLY A 342 -5.98 -4.77 -12.14
C GLY A 342 -6.45 -6.17 -11.79
N THR A 343 -7.45 -6.21 -10.91
CA THR A 343 -8.05 -7.45 -10.42
C THR A 343 -9.42 -7.63 -11.04
N VAL A 344 -9.67 -8.79 -11.64
CA VAL A 344 -11.01 -9.16 -12.10
C VAL A 344 -11.90 -9.39 -10.89
N LEU A 345 -13.03 -8.70 -10.81
CA LEU A 345 -14.01 -8.84 -9.74
C LEU A 345 -15.03 -9.92 -10.11
N PRO A 346 -15.49 -10.73 -9.13
CA PRO A 346 -16.50 -11.77 -9.39
C PRO A 346 -17.88 -11.18 -9.71
N HIS A 347 -18.19 -9.99 -9.19
CA HIS A 347 -19.45 -9.29 -9.39
C HIS A 347 -19.36 -7.83 -8.91
N ALA A 348 -20.35 -6.99 -9.26
CA ALA A 348 -20.41 -5.58 -8.87
C ALA A 348 -20.82 -5.31 -7.40
N ARG A 349 -21.30 -6.31 -6.65
CA ARG A 349 -21.65 -6.15 -5.22
C ARG A 349 -20.43 -6.22 -4.29
N VAL A 350 -19.38 -5.47 -4.59
CA VAL A 350 -18.17 -5.35 -3.76
C VAL A 350 -17.90 -3.88 -3.46
N PRO A 351 -17.34 -3.54 -2.28
CA PRO A 351 -17.10 -2.16 -1.89
C PRO A 351 -15.85 -1.57 -2.55
N VAL A 352 -15.92 -0.28 -2.85
CA VAL A 352 -14.78 0.57 -3.21
C VAL A 352 -13.89 0.76 -1.99
N VAL A 353 -12.58 0.55 -2.15
CA VAL A 353 -11.57 0.66 -1.08
C VAL A 353 -10.48 1.66 -1.46
N LYS A 354 -9.60 2.03 -0.53
CA LYS A 354 -8.48 2.97 -0.77
C LYS A 354 -7.63 2.63 -1.99
N GLY A 355 -7.48 1.34 -2.31
CA GLY A 355 -6.75 0.85 -3.48
C GLY A 355 -7.48 0.93 -4.82
N THR A 356 -8.78 1.24 -4.84
CA THR A 356 -9.58 1.30 -6.07
C THR A 356 -9.28 2.59 -6.85
N SER A 357 -8.35 2.53 -7.81
CA SER A 357 -8.04 3.65 -8.72
C SER A 357 -9.03 3.77 -9.88
N GLY A 358 -9.73 2.69 -10.22
CA GLY A 358 -10.78 2.68 -11.21
C GLY A 358 -11.56 1.38 -11.27
N ILE A 359 -12.68 1.41 -12.01
CA ILE A 359 -13.51 0.26 -12.34
C ILE A 359 -13.70 0.26 -13.87
N LEU A 360 -13.37 -0.86 -14.50
CA LEU A 360 -13.61 -1.09 -15.92
C LEU A 360 -14.78 -2.04 -16.09
N LEU A 361 -15.71 -1.66 -16.96
CA LEU A 361 -16.89 -2.42 -17.36
C LEU A 361 -16.65 -2.88 -18.81
N LEU A 362 -15.91 -3.97 -18.96
CA LEU A 362 -15.47 -4.44 -20.27
C LEU A 362 -16.52 -5.32 -20.92
N ASP A 363 -16.82 -5.07 -22.19
CA ASP A 363 -17.69 -5.94 -22.99
C ASP A 363 -16.94 -7.19 -23.50
N ALA A 364 -17.61 -8.05 -24.27
CA ALA A 364 -17.02 -9.28 -24.79
C ALA A 364 -15.86 -9.02 -25.78
N ALA A 365 -15.88 -7.91 -26.53
CA ALA A 365 -14.84 -7.58 -27.49
C ALA A 365 -13.58 -7.05 -26.77
N GLU A 366 -13.75 -6.20 -25.77
CA GLU A 366 -12.66 -5.70 -24.92
C GLU A 366 -12.07 -6.82 -24.03
N ALA A 367 -12.91 -7.77 -23.60
CA ALA A 367 -12.50 -8.87 -22.74
C ALA A 367 -11.99 -10.11 -23.48
N ALA A 368 -12.02 -10.12 -24.80
CA ALA A 368 -11.69 -11.28 -25.64
C ALA A 368 -10.28 -11.80 -25.31
N ALA A 369 -10.23 -13.02 -24.77
CA ALA A 369 -8.99 -13.72 -24.54
C ALA A 369 -8.64 -14.53 -25.78
N MET A 370 -7.39 -14.45 -26.22
CA MET A 370 -6.87 -15.35 -27.24
C MET A 370 -6.36 -16.62 -26.55
N GLU A 371 -6.64 -17.77 -27.16
CA GLU A 371 -6.20 -19.06 -26.62
C GLU A 371 -4.66 -19.15 -26.62
N PRO A 372 -4.05 -19.62 -25.52
CA PRO A 372 -2.60 -19.80 -25.47
C PRO A 372 -2.13 -20.83 -26.49
N GLU A 373 -1.14 -20.45 -27.29
CA GLU A 373 -0.46 -21.32 -28.25
C GLU A 373 0.93 -21.72 -27.75
N ASN A 374 1.57 -22.64 -28.49
CA ASN A 374 2.94 -23.04 -28.21
C ASN A 374 3.93 -21.88 -28.41
N CYS A 375 4.89 -21.76 -27.50
CA CYS A 375 5.92 -20.73 -27.58
C CYS A 375 6.79 -20.89 -28.84
N ILE A 376 6.86 -19.84 -29.66
CA ILE A 376 7.73 -19.79 -30.85
C ILE A 376 9.14 -19.25 -30.57
N ARG A 377 9.49 -19.03 -29.30
CA ARG A 377 10.82 -18.54 -28.85
C ARG A 377 11.30 -17.23 -29.51
N CYS A 378 10.38 -16.30 -29.81
CA CYS A 378 10.70 -15.04 -30.49
C CYS A 378 11.51 -14.03 -29.65
N GLY A 379 11.60 -14.22 -28.33
CA GLY A 379 12.32 -13.33 -27.41
C GLY A 379 11.62 -12.01 -27.07
N SER A 380 10.39 -11.76 -27.56
CA SER A 380 9.66 -10.51 -27.28
C SER A 380 9.44 -10.26 -25.79
N CYS A 381 9.14 -11.30 -25.01
CA CYS A 381 8.93 -11.19 -23.57
C CYS A 381 10.18 -10.74 -22.80
N VAL A 382 11.38 -11.11 -23.27
CA VAL A 382 12.66 -10.68 -22.68
C VAL A 382 12.90 -9.21 -23.00
N LYS A 383 12.73 -8.81 -24.26
CA LYS A 383 12.90 -7.42 -24.70
C LYS A 383 11.96 -6.47 -23.94
N ALA A 384 10.69 -6.84 -23.82
CA ALA A 384 9.67 -6.02 -23.17
C ALA A 384 9.81 -5.97 -21.63
N CYS A 385 10.60 -6.86 -21.01
CA CYS A 385 10.70 -6.91 -19.56
C CYS A 385 11.44 -5.66 -19.00
N PRO A 386 10.77 -4.80 -18.22
CA PRO A 386 11.38 -3.59 -17.68
C PRO A 386 12.45 -3.87 -16.61
N MET A 387 12.47 -5.11 -16.11
CA MET A 387 13.44 -5.59 -15.11
C MET A 387 14.58 -6.39 -15.75
N GLY A 388 14.60 -6.57 -17.07
CA GLY A 388 15.64 -7.35 -17.76
C GLY A 388 15.64 -8.85 -17.45
N LEU A 389 14.50 -9.39 -17.00
CA LEU A 389 14.36 -10.81 -16.62
C LEU A 389 14.21 -11.73 -17.85
N LEU A 390 14.15 -13.04 -17.59
CA LEU A 390 13.91 -14.10 -18.59
C LEU A 390 12.53 -14.77 -18.38
N PRO A 391 11.41 -14.12 -18.76
CA PRO A 391 10.06 -14.61 -18.43
C PRO A 391 9.77 -16.05 -18.89
N LEU A 392 10.22 -16.42 -20.09
CA LEU A 392 9.95 -17.76 -20.62
C LEU A 392 10.62 -18.86 -19.78
N GLU A 393 11.89 -18.68 -19.43
CA GLU A 393 12.65 -19.62 -18.59
C GLU A 393 12.07 -19.68 -17.17
N MET A 394 11.77 -18.52 -16.59
CA MET A 394 11.11 -18.45 -15.28
C MET A 394 9.77 -19.21 -15.29
N SER A 395 8.95 -19.01 -16.33
CA SER A 395 7.67 -19.70 -16.48
C SER A 395 7.86 -21.22 -16.65
N ALA A 396 8.90 -21.65 -17.38
CA ALA A 396 9.21 -23.07 -17.53
C ALA A 396 9.58 -23.72 -16.19
N ARG A 397 10.40 -23.05 -15.36
CA ARG A 397 10.72 -23.53 -14.00
C ARG A 397 9.48 -23.64 -13.12
N ILE A 398 8.66 -22.57 -13.09
CA ILE A 398 7.41 -22.54 -12.31
C ILE A 398 6.45 -23.68 -12.71
N ARG A 399 6.29 -23.93 -14.01
CA ARG A 399 5.42 -25.00 -14.51
C ARG A 399 5.92 -26.41 -14.18
N ASN A 400 7.18 -26.55 -13.83
CA ASN A 400 7.80 -27.80 -13.38
C ASN A 400 7.95 -27.84 -11.84
N ASP A 401 7.23 -26.98 -11.11
CA ASP A 401 7.28 -26.83 -9.65
C ASP A 401 8.66 -26.45 -9.08
N ASP A 402 9.59 -26.00 -9.93
CA ASP A 402 10.92 -25.52 -9.55
C ASP A 402 10.87 -24.03 -9.18
N LEU A 403 10.29 -23.74 -8.02
CA LEU A 403 10.17 -22.36 -7.52
C LEU A 403 11.53 -21.76 -7.18
N ASP A 404 12.46 -22.54 -6.64
CA ASP A 404 13.78 -22.06 -6.23
C ASP A 404 14.60 -21.67 -7.47
N GLY A 405 14.58 -22.48 -8.53
CA GLY A 405 15.18 -22.11 -9.82
C GLY A 405 14.53 -20.89 -10.47
N ALA A 406 13.23 -20.65 -10.25
CA ALA A 406 12.59 -19.41 -10.69
C ALA A 406 13.05 -18.19 -9.87
N VAL A 407 13.30 -18.36 -8.56
CA VAL A 407 13.88 -17.32 -7.69
C VAL A 407 15.31 -16.98 -8.13
N ASP A 408 16.13 -17.98 -8.46
CA ASP A 408 17.49 -17.77 -8.99
C ASP A 408 17.49 -16.96 -10.31
N LEU A 409 16.40 -17.05 -11.08
CA LEU A 409 16.19 -16.28 -12.30
C LEU A 409 15.55 -14.89 -12.06
N GLY A 410 15.35 -14.47 -10.81
CA GLY A 410 14.86 -13.13 -10.45
C GLY A 410 13.34 -13.03 -10.27
N LEU A 411 12.64 -14.10 -9.91
CA LEU A 411 11.19 -14.04 -9.61
C LEU A 411 10.84 -13.01 -8.53
N ALA A 412 11.71 -12.80 -7.54
CA ALA A 412 11.53 -11.79 -6.51
C ALA A 412 11.45 -10.36 -7.10
N ASP A 413 12.25 -10.08 -8.12
CA ASP A 413 12.35 -8.78 -8.80
C ASP A 413 11.21 -8.52 -9.79
N CYS A 414 10.49 -9.56 -10.22
CA CYS A 414 9.37 -9.41 -11.14
C CYS A 414 8.28 -8.52 -10.55
N ILE A 415 7.99 -7.38 -11.17
CA ILE A 415 6.95 -6.45 -10.70
C ILE A 415 5.52 -6.82 -11.14
N ALA A 416 5.34 -7.97 -11.78
CA ALA A 416 4.05 -8.47 -12.28
C ALA A 416 3.27 -7.47 -13.17
N CYS A 417 3.98 -6.68 -13.98
CA CYS A 417 3.38 -5.66 -14.86
C CYS A 417 2.67 -6.22 -16.11
N GLY A 418 2.84 -7.50 -16.44
CA GLY A 418 2.15 -8.07 -17.61
C GLY A 418 2.72 -7.71 -18.98
N CYS A 419 3.76 -6.87 -19.10
CA CYS A 419 4.41 -6.56 -20.38
C CYS A 419 4.76 -7.81 -21.20
N CYS A 420 5.30 -8.83 -20.53
CA CYS A 420 5.71 -10.08 -21.15
C CYS A 420 4.53 -10.89 -21.73
N ALA A 421 3.37 -10.86 -21.07
CA ALA A 421 2.16 -11.51 -21.55
C ALA A 421 1.53 -10.70 -22.69
N TYR A 422 1.50 -9.38 -22.57
CA TYR A 422 0.95 -8.47 -23.59
C TYR A 422 1.64 -8.60 -24.95
N VAL A 423 2.97 -8.66 -24.99
CA VAL A 423 3.74 -8.77 -26.26
C VAL A 423 3.82 -10.19 -26.80
N CYS A 424 3.26 -11.19 -26.11
CA CYS A 424 3.43 -12.58 -26.51
C CYS A 424 2.53 -12.89 -27.72
N PRO A 425 3.09 -13.21 -28.91
CA PRO A 425 2.28 -13.58 -30.06
C PRO A 425 1.59 -14.94 -29.89
N SER A 426 2.08 -15.76 -28.94
CA SER A 426 1.49 -17.06 -28.58
C SER A 426 0.53 -16.96 -27.38
N HIS A 427 0.21 -15.75 -26.90
CA HIS A 427 -0.76 -15.51 -25.82
C HIS A 427 -0.52 -16.31 -24.53
N ILE A 428 0.74 -16.60 -24.23
CA ILE A 428 1.12 -17.34 -23.03
C ILE A 428 0.85 -16.46 -21.80
N PRO A 429 0.09 -16.95 -20.80
CA PRO A 429 -0.25 -16.21 -19.60
C PRO A 429 0.91 -16.13 -18.59
N LEU A 430 2.04 -15.56 -19.04
CA LEU A 430 3.30 -15.52 -18.28
C LEU A 430 3.14 -14.83 -16.91
N VAL A 431 2.42 -13.70 -16.88
CA VAL A 431 2.24 -12.93 -15.64
C VAL A 431 1.41 -13.66 -14.61
N GLN A 432 0.42 -14.47 -15.04
CA GLN A 432 -0.40 -15.28 -14.15
C GLN A 432 0.45 -16.35 -13.45
N TYR A 433 1.38 -17.00 -14.15
CA TYR A 433 2.34 -17.92 -13.54
C TYR A 433 3.22 -17.22 -12.50
N PHE A 434 3.73 -16.03 -12.80
CA PHE A 434 4.55 -15.28 -11.84
C PHE A 434 3.74 -14.85 -10.63
N TYR A 435 2.51 -14.39 -10.82
CA TYR A 435 1.63 -13.97 -9.73
C TYR A 435 1.35 -15.15 -8.78
N HIS A 436 1.04 -16.32 -9.33
CA HIS A 436 0.88 -17.57 -8.57
C HIS A 436 2.16 -17.91 -7.78
N ALA A 437 3.29 -18.00 -8.47
CA ALA A 437 4.58 -18.36 -7.88
C ALA A 437 5.03 -17.38 -6.78
N LYS A 438 4.78 -16.08 -6.94
CA LYS A 438 5.04 -15.07 -5.88
C LYS A 438 4.10 -15.23 -4.69
N GLY A 439 2.85 -15.65 -4.92
CA GLY A 439 1.91 -16.03 -3.87
C GLY A 439 2.44 -17.19 -3.03
N ASP A 440 2.93 -18.24 -3.69
CA ASP A 440 3.53 -19.41 -3.04
C ASP A 440 4.81 -19.05 -2.29
N LEU A 441 5.69 -18.26 -2.90
CA LEU A 441 6.91 -17.77 -2.26
C LEU A 441 6.59 -16.99 -0.98
N SER A 442 5.59 -16.11 -1.04
CA SER A 442 5.12 -15.35 0.11
C SER A 442 4.52 -16.26 1.19
N ALA A 443 3.79 -17.30 0.80
CA ALA A 443 3.23 -18.28 1.73
C ALA A 443 4.32 -19.10 2.43
N ARG A 444 5.34 -19.55 1.70
CA ARG A 444 6.54 -20.22 2.24
C ARG A 444 7.26 -19.31 3.24
N GLN A 445 7.55 -18.06 2.87
CA GLN A 445 8.18 -17.08 3.76
C GLN A 445 7.38 -16.85 5.05
N ARG A 446 6.05 -16.70 4.96
CA ARG A 446 5.18 -16.58 6.14
C ARG A 446 5.19 -17.84 7.00
N ALA A 447 5.27 -19.03 6.41
CA ALA A 447 5.37 -20.28 7.17
C ALA A 447 6.71 -20.38 7.91
N THR A 448 7.82 -20.02 7.27
CA THR A 448 9.15 -19.96 7.88
C THR A 448 9.16 -18.97 9.05
N LEU A 449 8.71 -17.73 8.84
CA LEU A 449 8.64 -16.70 9.88
C LEU A 449 7.77 -17.13 11.07
N ARG A 450 6.62 -17.78 10.83
CA ARG A 450 5.77 -18.33 11.91
C ARG A 450 6.47 -19.44 12.69
N THR A 451 7.21 -20.29 11.99
CA THR A 451 7.98 -21.37 12.61
C THR A 451 9.10 -20.79 13.48
N GLU A 452 9.85 -19.81 12.96
CA GLU A 452 10.90 -19.11 13.71
C GLU A 452 10.36 -18.34 14.91
N SER A 453 9.24 -17.62 14.77
CA SER A 453 8.62 -16.91 15.88
C SER A 453 8.15 -17.86 16.97
N THR A 454 7.58 -19.01 16.58
CA THR A 454 7.14 -20.06 17.51
C THR A 454 8.34 -20.67 18.25
N LYS A 455 9.45 -20.94 17.54
CA LYS A 455 10.71 -21.39 18.16
C LYS A 455 11.25 -20.37 19.16
N LYS A 456 11.29 -19.08 18.81
CA LYS A 456 11.73 -18.00 19.71
C LYS A 456 10.84 -17.88 20.96
N LEU A 457 9.52 -17.97 20.81
CA LEU A 457 8.58 -17.96 21.92
C LEU A 457 8.77 -19.17 22.85
N ALA A 458 8.96 -20.37 22.29
CA ALA A 458 9.24 -21.58 23.05
C ALA A 458 10.56 -21.48 23.81
N GLN A 459 11.62 -20.98 23.18
CA GLN A 459 12.92 -20.75 23.80
C GLN A 459 12.83 -19.72 24.93
N SER A 460 12.17 -18.57 24.71
CA SER A 460 11.97 -17.55 25.75
C SER A 460 11.16 -18.09 26.94
N ARG A 461 10.16 -18.95 26.69
CA ARG A 461 9.42 -19.63 27.76
C ARG A 461 10.32 -20.59 28.54
N GLN A 462 11.17 -21.35 27.87
CA GLN A 462 12.12 -22.28 28.49
C GLN A 462 13.13 -21.53 29.37
N GLU A 463 13.76 -20.47 28.85
CA GLU A 463 14.69 -19.61 29.58
C GLU A 463 14.04 -18.99 30.84
N ARG A 464 12.77 -18.59 30.74
CA ARG A 464 12.02 -18.08 31.90
C ARG A 464 11.82 -19.15 32.97
N LEU A 465 11.43 -20.36 32.57
CA LEU A 465 11.23 -21.47 33.50
C LEU A 465 12.53 -21.90 34.17
N GLU A 466 13.64 -21.92 33.43
CA GLU A 466 14.97 -22.23 33.95
C GLU A 466 15.45 -21.17 34.95
N ARG A 467 15.20 -19.88 34.66
CA ARG A 467 15.49 -18.80 35.61
C ARG A 467 14.67 -18.92 36.89
N GLU A 468 13.35 -19.13 36.78
CA GLU A 468 12.47 -19.32 37.93
C GLU A 468 12.88 -20.56 38.76
N ALA A 469 13.31 -21.65 38.11
CA ALA A 469 13.81 -22.85 38.78
C ALA A 469 15.14 -22.60 39.51
N ARG A 470 16.07 -21.86 38.88
CA ARG A 470 17.35 -21.49 39.50
C ARG A 470 17.15 -20.61 40.72
N GLU A 471 16.31 -19.58 40.61
CA GLU A 471 15.96 -18.70 41.73
C GLU A 471 15.31 -19.47 42.89
N LYS A 472 14.40 -20.42 42.59
CA LYS A 472 13.81 -21.31 43.61
C LYS A 472 14.85 -22.22 44.26
N ALA A 473 15.78 -22.78 43.49
CA ALA A 473 16.85 -23.63 44.01
C ALA A 473 17.82 -22.84 44.89
N GLU A 474 18.23 -21.64 44.48
CA GLU A 474 19.08 -20.73 45.26
C GLU A 474 18.39 -20.29 46.56
N ALA A 475 17.10 -19.96 46.51
CA ALA A 475 16.32 -19.61 47.70
C ALA A 475 16.16 -20.80 48.66
N ALA A 476 15.93 -22.02 48.14
CA ALA A 476 15.88 -23.23 48.94
C ALA A 476 17.23 -23.55 49.60
N ALA A 477 18.34 -23.39 48.86
CA ALA A 477 19.69 -23.56 49.38
C ALA A 477 20.02 -22.54 50.48
N ARG A 478 19.66 -21.26 50.30
CA ARG A 478 19.81 -20.24 51.37
C ARG A 478 19.02 -20.60 52.62
N ARG A 479 17.74 -20.97 52.48
CA ARG A 479 16.90 -21.39 53.62
C ARG A 479 17.47 -22.62 54.32
N ARG A 480 18.05 -23.56 53.57
CA ARG A 480 18.70 -24.75 54.15
C ARG A 480 19.96 -24.36 54.92
N ALA A 481 20.82 -23.52 54.34
CA ALA A 481 22.04 -23.02 55.00
C ALA A 481 21.71 -22.20 56.27
N GLU A 482 20.67 -21.37 56.24
CA GLU A 482 20.19 -20.63 57.43
C GLU A 482 19.72 -21.58 58.53
N ARG A 483 18.97 -22.64 58.18
CA ARG A 483 18.53 -23.66 59.15
C ARG A 483 19.71 -24.44 59.74
N GLU A 484 20.67 -24.83 58.91
CA GLU A 484 21.88 -25.52 59.36
C GLU A 484 22.74 -24.63 60.25
N ALA A 485 22.91 -23.35 59.92
CA ALA A 485 23.60 -22.37 60.75
C ALA A 485 22.88 -22.11 62.09
N ALA A 486 21.55 -21.98 62.08
CA ALA A 486 20.76 -21.84 63.30
C ALA A 486 20.83 -23.09 64.19
N ALA A 487 20.81 -24.28 63.60
CA ALA A 487 21.00 -25.54 64.33
C ALA A 487 22.40 -25.65 64.94
N ALA A 488 23.44 -25.27 64.20
CA ALA A 488 24.83 -25.23 64.70
C ALA A 488 25.00 -24.20 65.84
N ALA A 489 24.41 -23.01 65.71
CA ALA A 489 24.44 -21.99 66.75
C ALA A 489 23.72 -22.44 68.02
N LYS A 490 22.57 -23.11 67.88
CA LYS A 490 21.84 -23.70 69.01
C LYS A 490 22.66 -24.81 69.69
N ALA A 491 23.27 -25.71 68.91
CA ALA A 491 24.13 -26.76 69.44
C ALA A 491 25.37 -26.19 70.18
N ALA A 492 25.96 -25.10 69.68
CA ALA A 492 27.06 -24.41 70.35
C ALA A 492 26.63 -23.73 71.65
N ALA A 493 25.44 -23.11 71.68
CA ALA A 493 24.87 -22.51 72.89
C ALA A 493 24.53 -23.58 73.95
N ASP A 494 23.94 -24.69 73.54
CA ASP A 494 23.62 -25.82 74.42
C ASP A 494 24.89 -26.49 74.98
N ALA A 495 25.99 -26.51 74.21
CA ALA A 495 27.29 -27.00 74.66
C ALA A 495 27.98 -26.03 75.64
N ALA A 496 27.86 -24.72 75.42
CA ALA A 496 28.38 -23.69 76.32
C ALA A 496 27.64 -23.68 77.66
N ALA A 497 26.31 -23.86 77.66
CA ALA A 497 25.49 -23.97 78.86
C ALA A 497 25.78 -25.23 79.70
N LYS A 498 26.36 -26.28 79.10
CA LYS A 498 26.81 -27.49 79.80
C LYS A 498 28.26 -27.42 80.28
N ALA A 499 29.01 -26.37 79.92
CA ALA A 499 30.42 -26.22 80.23
C ALA A 499 30.72 -25.26 81.38
N GLU A 500 29.72 -24.72 82.09
CA GLU A 500 29.92 -23.99 83.36
C GLU A 500 30.19 -24.98 84.52
N PRO A 501 31.38 -24.95 85.16
CA PRO A 501 31.63 -25.68 86.39
C PRO A 501 31.53 -24.75 87.62
N LEU A 502 30.60 -25.12 88.52
CA LEU A 502 30.70 -25.28 90.00
C LEU A 502 31.38 -24.20 90.89
N GLY A 503 30.66 -23.75 91.93
CA GLY A 503 31.28 -23.44 93.24
C GLY A 503 30.62 -22.39 94.17
N GLU A 504 30.01 -22.89 95.26
CA GLU A 504 29.98 -22.39 96.67
C GLU A 504 29.37 -21.03 97.11
N THR A 505 28.43 -21.14 98.06
CA THR A 505 28.21 -20.46 99.38
C THR A 505 26.70 -20.29 99.63
N ALA A 506 26.06 -20.67 100.75
CA ALA A 506 26.46 -21.15 102.07
C ALA A 506 25.43 -22.17 102.60
#